data_AF-A0A838Q6K5-F1
#
_entry.id   AF-A0A838Q6K5-F1
#
_cell.length_a   1.000
_cell.length_b   1.000
_cell.length_c   1.000
_cell.angle_alpha   90.00
_cell.angle_beta   90.00
_cell.angle_gamma   90.00
#
_symmetry.space_group_name_H-M   'P 1'
#
loop_
_entity.id
_entity.type
_entity.pdbx_description
1 polymer ?
#
loop_
_entity_poly.entity_id
_entity_poly.type
_entity_poly.pdbx_seq_one_letter_code
_entity_poly.pdbx_strand_id
1 'polypeptide(L)' 'MAEHHTPTDDVIYDLVSVQYHALNGAQLYEKFKTDAEEHDDVKAFFQQCADDDAQRAQQCHELIGKLTGAARTS' A
#
# COMPACT_ATOMS: atom_id res chain seq x y z
N MET A 1 16.55 7.08 24.57
CA MET A 1 16.55 5.63 24.34
C MET A 1 16.53 5.46 22.84
N ALA A 2 17.64 5.05 22.23
CA ALA A 2 17.66 4.70 20.82
C ALA A 2 17.15 3.26 20.75
N GLU A 3 15.90 3.08 20.34
CA GLU A 3 15.33 1.75 20.10
C GLU A 3 16.15 1.12 18.97
N HIS A 4 16.83 0.01 19.24
CA HIS A 4 17.71 -0.63 18.28
C HIS A 4 16.84 -1.48 17.35
N HIS A 5 16.24 -0.85 16.33
CA HIS A 5 15.48 -1.55 15.31
C HIS A 5 16.43 -2.46 14.51
N THR A 6 16.05 -3.73 14.35
CA THR A 6 16.82 -4.63 13.49
C THR A 6 16.55 -4.27 12.03
N PRO A 7 17.47 -4.52 11.09
CA PRO A 7 17.23 -4.26 9.67
C PRO A 7 15.95 -4.94 9.13
N THR A 8 15.53 -6.05 9.74
CA THR A 8 14.28 -6.74 9.42
C THR A 8 13.05 -5.97 9.91
N ASP A 9 13.13 -5.33 11.08
CA ASP A 9 12.05 -4.49 11.61
C ASP A 9 11.84 -3.25 10.73
N ASP A 10 12.93 -2.65 10.24
CA ASP A 10 12.89 -1.51 9.32
C ASP A 10 12.21 -1.89 8.00
N VAL A 11 12.55 -3.05 7.41
CA VAL A 11 11.91 -3.53 6.17
C VAL A 11 10.43 -3.83 6.36
N ILE A 12 10.03 -4.43 7.49
CA ILE A 12 8.61 -4.68 7.78
C ILE A 12 7.86 -3.37 7.96
N TYR A 13 8.44 -2.41 8.70
CA TYR A 13 7.87 -1.09 8.89
C TYR A 13 7.67 -0.37 7.54
N ASP A 14 8.67 -0.41 6.66
CA ASP A 14 8.59 0.17 5.32
C ASP A 14 7.46 -0.47 4.49
N LEU A 15 7.32 -1.79 4.53
CA LEU A 15 6.24 -2.49 3.82
C LEU A 15 4.85 -2.17 4.37
N VAL A 16 4.71 -2.07 5.69
CA VAL A 16 3.45 -1.65 6.33
C VAL A 16 3.11 -0.21 5.94
N SER A 17 4.09 0.67 5.92
CA SER A 17 3.93 2.07 5.51
C SER A 17 3.44 2.16 4.06
N VAL A 18 4.07 1.44 3.13
CA VAL A 18 3.64 1.39 1.72
C VAL A 18 2.22 0.84 1.59
N GLN A 19 1.90 -0.26 2.28
CA GLN A 19 0.55 -0.84 2.28
C GLN A 19 -0.50 0.16 2.76
N TYR A 20 -0.24 0.83 3.88
CA TYR A 20 -1.15 1.82 4.45
C TYR A 20 -1.40 2.99 3.48
N HIS A 21 -0.34 3.55 2.89
CA HIS A 21 -0.47 4.66 1.94
C HIS A 21 -1.20 4.27 0.66
N ALA A 22 -0.99 3.05 0.14
CA ALA A 22 -1.72 2.56 -1.02
C ALA A 22 -3.23 2.40 -0.74
N LEU A 23 -3.59 1.84 0.41
CA LEU A 23 -5.00 1.71 0.81
C LEU A 23 -5.68 3.08 0.99
N ASN A 24 -4.97 4.05 1.57
CA ASN A 24 -5.47 5.42 1.68
C ASN A 24 -5.59 6.12 0.33
N GLY A 25 -4.65 5.89 -0.59
CA GLY A 25 -4.69 6.39 -1.96
C GLY A 25 -5.94 5.91 -2.69
N ALA A 26 -6.20 4.60 -2.66
CA ALA A 26 -7.39 4.00 -3.24
C ALA A 26 -8.71 4.63 -2.72
N GLN A 27 -8.79 4.93 -1.42
CA GLN A 27 -9.96 5.61 -0.84
C GLN A 27 -10.12 7.05 -1.35
N LEU A 28 -9.02 7.78 -1.55
CA LEU A 28 -9.05 9.14 -2.07
C LEU A 28 -9.45 9.19 -3.55
N TYR A 29 -9.05 8.20 -4.35
CA TYR A 29 -9.36 8.16 -5.77
C TYR A 29 -10.88 8.06 -6.05
N GLU A 30 -11.67 7.43 -5.19
CA GLU A 30 -13.13 7.44 -5.32
C GLU A 30 -13.73 8.84 -5.21
N LYS A 31 -13.18 9.67 -4.32
CA LYS A 31 -13.56 11.09 -4.26
C LYS A 31 -13.12 11.81 -5.53
N PHE A 32 -11.89 11.61 -6.00
CA PHE A 32 -11.38 12.30 -7.19
C PHE A 32 -12.14 11.91 -8.47
N LYS A 33 -12.62 10.67 -8.58
CA LYS A 33 -13.52 10.22 -9.64
C LYS A 33 -14.86 10.97 -9.62
N THR A 34 -15.37 11.26 -8.43
CA THR A 34 -16.60 12.07 -8.26
C THR A 34 -16.36 13.51 -8.68
N ASP A 35 -15.23 14.09 -8.30
CA ASP A 35 -14.84 15.46 -8.65
C ASP A 35 -14.53 15.63 -10.16
N ALA A 36 -14.21 14.54 -10.87
CA ALA A 36 -13.88 14.54 -12.30
C ALA A 36 -15.12 14.58 -13.24
N GLU A 37 -16.33 14.86 -12.73
CA GLU A 37 -17.60 15.10 -13.44
C GLU A 37 -17.72 14.59 -14.90
N GLU A 38 -17.39 15.38 -15.92
CA GLU A 38 -17.53 15.02 -17.35
C GLU A 38 -16.21 14.54 -18.01
N HIS A 39 -15.14 14.40 -17.23
CA HIS A 39 -13.81 14.00 -17.70
C HIS A 39 -13.60 12.49 -17.56
N ASP A 40 -14.14 11.73 -18.51
CA ASP A 40 -14.11 10.27 -18.46
C ASP A 40 -12.69 9.68 -18.53
N ASP A 41 -11.77 10.34 -19.24
CA ASP A 41 -10.36 9.96 -19.29
C ASP A 41 -9.66 10.13 -17.93
N VAL A 42 -9.97 11.21 -17.22
CA VAL A 42 -9.45 11.48 -15.87
C VAL A 42 -10.03 10.49 -14.86
N LYS A 43 -11.33 10.15 -14.94
CA LYS A 43 -11.92 9.09 -14.10
C LYS A 43 -11.26 7.74 -14.34
N ALA A 44 -11.01 7.40 -15.60
CA ALA A 44 -10.33 6.15 -15.96
C ALA A 44 -8.90 6.11 -15.39
N PHE A 45 -8.19 7.23 -15.42
CA PHE A 45 -6.89 7.36 -14.78
C PHE A 45 -6.95 7.12 -13.26
N PHE A 46 -7.90 7.74 -12.55
CA PHE A 46 -8.05 7.50 -11.11
C PHE A 46 -8.47 6.07 -10.77
N GLN A 47 -9.30 5.43 -11.60
CA GLN A 47 -9.59 4.01 -11.45
C GLN A 47 -8.33 3.16 -11.59
N GLN A 48 -7.50 3.42 -12.62
CA GLN A 48 -6.23 2.72 -12.79
C GLN A 48 -5.31 2.90 -11.58
N CYS A 49 -5.20 4.12 -11.04
CA CYS A 49 -4.41 4.35 -9.82
C CYS A 49 -4.94 3.55 -8.63
N ALA A 50 -6.26 3.43 -8.48
CA ALA A 50 -6.86 2.65 -7.40
C ALA A 50 -6.56 1.15 -7.53
N ASP A 51 -6.63 0.62 -8.75
CA ASP A 51 -6.33 -0.78 -9.04
C ASP A 51 -4.84 -1.09 -8.78
N ASP A 52 -3.94 -0.20 -9.21
CA ASP A 52 -2.49 -0.33 -8.99
C ASP A 52 -2.14 -0.29 -7.49
N ASP A 53 -2.79 0.60 -6.72
CA ASP A 53 -2.60 0.69 -5.28
C ASP A 53 -3.19 -0.52 -4.54
N ALA A 54 -4.33 -1.05 -4.98
CA ALA A 54 -4.88 -2.29 -4.43
C ALA A 54 -3.92 -3.47 -4.66
N GLN A 55 -3.35 -3.58 -5.85
CA GLN A 55 -2.33 -4.59 -6.15
C GLN A 55 -1.09 -4.40 -5.27
N ARG A 56 -0.60 -3.16 -5.12
CA ARG A 56 0.57 -2.86 -4.27
C ARG A 56 0.32 -3.24 -2.82
N ALA A 57 -0.85 -2.90 -2.27
CA ALA A 57 -1.24 -3.25 -0.91
C ALA A 57 -1.25 -4.77 -0.69
N GLN A 58 -1.79 -5.53 -1.65
CA GLN A 58 -1.80 -6.99 -1.61
C GLN A 58 -0.37 -7.57 -1.63
N GLN A 59 0.50 -7.06 -2.51
CA GLN A 59 1.89 -7.51 -2.59
C GLN A 59 2.67 -7.23 -1.29
N CYS A 60 2.48 -6.06 -0.69
CA CYS A 60 3.06 -5.75 0.63
C CYS A 60 2.55 -6.73 1.69
N HIS A 61 1.27 -7.08 1.69
CA HIS A 61 0.69 -8.05 2.63
C HIS A 61 1.40 -9.41 2.56
N GLU A 62 1.61 -9.90 1.33
CA GLU A 62 2.27 -11.18 1.09
C GLU A 62 3.75 -11.17 1.51
N LEU A 63 4.46 -10.06 1.25
CA LEU A 63 5.85 -9.89 1.66
C LEU A 63 6.00 -9.86 3.19
N ILE A 64 5.13 -9.11 3.88
CA ILE A 64 5.08 -9.09 5.35
C ILE A 64 4.83 -10.50 5.88
N GLY A 65 3.89 -11.25 5.29
CA GLY A 65 3.61 -12.63 5.67
C GLY A 65 4.83 -13.56 5.52
N LYS A 66 5.60 -13.41 4.45
CA LYS A 66 6.84 -14.18 4.23
C LYS A 66 7.91 -13.85 5.27
N LEU A 67 8.14 -12.57 5.57
CA LEU A 67 9.15 -12.13 6.54
C LEU A 67 8.81 -12.55 7.96
N THR A 68 7.56 -12.36 8.37
CA THR A 68 7.07 -12.74 9.71
C THR A 68 6.93 -14.25 9.89
N GLY A 69 6.66 -15.00 8.81
CA GLY A 69 6.67 -16.46 8.80
C GLY A 69 8.08 -17.04 8.90
N ALA A 70 9.04 -16.50 8.16
CA ALA A 70 10.46 -16.88 8.23
C ALA A 70 11.07 -16.61 9.62
N ALA A 71 10.70 -15.48 10.24
CA ALA A 71 11.15 -15.13 11.59
C ALA A 71 10.64 -16.09 12.70
N ARG A 72 9.55 -16.83 12.48
CA ARG A 72 9.01 -17.82 13.45
C ARG A 72 9.67 -19.20 13.35
N THR A 73 10.49 -19.44 12.32
CA THR A 73 11.14 -20.74 12.05
C THR A 73 12.68 -20.69 12.11
N SER A 74 13.23 -19.53 12.46
CA SER A 74 14.67 -19.29 12.67
C SER A 74 14.98 -19.15 14.16
#